data_AF-A0A528FN11-F1
#
_entry.id   AF-A0A528FN11-F1
#
_cell.length_a   1.000
_cell.length_b   1.000
_cell.length_c   1.000
_cell.angle_alpha   90.00
_cell.angle_beta   90.00
_cell.angle_gamma   90.00
#
_symmetry.space_group_name_H-M   'P 1'
#
loop_
_entity.id
_entity.type
_entity.pdbx_description
1 polymer ?
#
loop_
_entity_poly.entity_id
_entity_poly.type
_entity_poly.pdbx_seq_one_letter_code
_entity_poly.pdbx_strand_id
1 'polypeptide(L)'
;RLQTLMGTVASAPIDRRTFLRRSGLAAGGMAALGSFQLGTVQKAAAISPPQPGVPTELKKSVCTHCAVGCTVTAEVQNGVWTG
;
A
#
# COMPACT_ATOMS: atom_id res chain seq x y z
N ARG A 1 19.35 -4.88 -31.59
CA ARG A 1 20.20 -4.85 -30.38
C ARG A 1 19.42 -4.70 -29.06
N LEU A 2 18.08 -4.74 -29.06
CA LEU A 2 17.25 -4.81 -27.85
C LEU A 2 16.88 -6.27 -27.47
N GLN A 3 16.99 -7.18 -28.44
CA GLN A 3 16.61 -8.60 -28.33
C GLN A 3 17.56 -9.39 -27.41
N THR A 4 18.82 -8.98 -27.30
CA THR A 4 19.85 -9.64 -26.49
C THR A 4 19.68 -9.37 -24.98
N LEU A 5 18.98 -8.29 -24.62
CA LEU A 5 18.70 -7.96 -23.21
C LEU A 5 17.53 -8.76 -22.62
N MET A 6 16.65 -9.29 -23.47
CA MET A 6 15.51 -10.15 -23.06
C MET A 6 15.82 -11.65 -23.12
N GLY A 7 16.97 -12.04 -23.70
CA GLY A 7 17.34 -13.45 -23.92
C GLY A 7 17.89 -14.19 -22.69
N THR A 8 18.10 -13.51 -21.56
CA THR A 8 18.66 -14.14 -20.34
C THR A 8 17.60 -14.59 -19.34
N VAL A 9 16.32 -14.51 -19.68
CA VAL A 9 15.21 -15.11 -18.90
C VAL A 9 15.03 -16.60 -19.23
N ALA A 10 15.90 -17.16 -20.08
CA ALA A 10 15.91 -18.59 -20.37
C ALA A 10 16.10 -19.41 -19.09
N SER A 11 15.21 -20.38 -18.92
CA SER A 11 15.06 -21.35 -17.84
C SER A 11 16.26 -22.30 -17.70
N ALA A 12 17.43 -21.76 -17.34
CA ALA A 12 18.54 -22.55 -16.83
C ALA A 12 18.31 -22.83 -15.33
N PRO A 13 18.68 -24.01 -14.80
CA PRO A 13 18.61 -24.28 -13.37
C PRO A 13 19.43 -23.23 -12.60
N ILE A 14 18.74 -22.44 -11.78
CA ILE A 14 19.36 -21.38 -10.99
C ILE A 14 19.93 -22.03 -9.73
N ASP A 15 21.26 -21.99 -9.57
CA ASP A 15 21.90 -22.41 -8.33
C ASP A 15 21.43 -21.57 -7.13
N ARG A 16 21.36 -22.19 -5.95
CA ARG A 16 20.94 -21.55 -4.68
C ARG A 16 21.61 -20.20 -4.45
N ARG A 17 22.91 -20.07 -4.74
CA ARG A 17 23.65 -18.80 -4.57
C ARG A 17 23.16 -17.72 -5.52
N THR A 18 22.86 -18.08 -6.76
CA THR A 18 22.33 -17.14 -7.77
C THR A 18 20.91 -16.71 -7.40
N PHE A 19 20.09 -17.64 -6.92
CA PHE A 19 18.76 -17.32 -6.39
C PHE A 19 18.85 -16.35 -5.21
N LEU A 20 19.65 -16.67 -4.19
CA LEU A 20 19.78 -15.82 -2.99
C LEU A 20 20.35 -14.44 -3.31
N ARG A 21 21.32 -14.33 -4.23
CA ARG A 21 21.85 -13.03 -4.68
C ARG A 21 20.79 -12.21 -5.40
N ARG A 22 20.03 -12.82 -6.32
CA ARG A 22 18.95 -12.13 -7.06
C ARG A 22 17.83 -11.71 -6.13
N SER A 23 17.37 -12.61 -5.26
CA SER A 23 16.32 -12.34 -4.28
C SER A 23 16.75 -11.29 -3.25
N GLY A 24 18.02 -11.34 -2.79
CA GLY A 24 18.57 -10.35 -1.87
C GLY A 24 18.71 -8.96 -2.50
N LEU A 25 19.14 -8.86 -3.76
CA LEU A 25 19.18 -7.59 -4.49
C LEU A 25 17.78 -7.04 -4.78
N ALA A 26 16.82 -7.91 -5.13
CA ALA A 26 15.44 -7.50 -5.35
C ALA A 26 14.78 -7.00 -4.05
N ALA A 27 14.86 -7.78 -2.97
CA ALA A 27 14.31 -7.40 -1.67
C ALA A 27 15.03 -6.17 -1.08
N GLY A 28 16.36 -6.13 -1.17
CA GLY A 28 17.16 -4.98 -0.71
C GLY A 28 16.90 -3.72 -1.53
N GLY A 29 16.71 -3.83 -2.85
CA GLY A 29 16.31 -2.73 -3.72
C GLY A 29 14.92 -2.21 -3.40
N MET A 30 13.94 -3.10 -3.17
CA MET A 30 12.61 -2.71 -2.71
C MET A 30 12.63 -2.06 -1.33
N ALA A 31 13.44 -2.55 -0.40
CA ALA A 31 13.60 -1.95 0.92
C ALA A 31 14.23 -0.55 0.83
N ALA A 32 15.23 -0.37 -0.04
CA ALA A 32 15.82 0.95 -0.31
C ALA A 32 14.77 1.91 -0.90
N LEU A 33 13.95 1.47 -1.86
CA LEU A 33 12.83 2.26 -2.36
C LEU A 33 11.76 2.53 -1.28
N GLY A 34 11.44 1.57 -0.41
CA GLY A 34 10.52 1.78 0.71
C GLY A 34 11.03 2.76 1.77
N SER A 35 12.35 2.97 1.85
CA SER A 35 12.95 3.99 2.71
C SER A 35 12.90 5.40 2.09
N PHE A 36 12.73 5.51 0.78
CA PHE A 36 12.32 6.75 0.16
C PHE A 36 10.83 6.96 0.43
N GLN A 37 10.45 8.16 0.91
CA GLN A 37 9.05 8.55 0.88
C GLN A 37 8.62 8.74 -0.58
N LEU A 38 8.24 7.65 -1.26
CA LEU A 38 7.42 7.69 -2.47
C LEU A 38 6.01 8.16 -2.06
N GLY A 39 5.92 9.41 -1.63
CA GLY A 39 4.74 10.02 -1.05
C GLY A 39 3.66 10.24 -2.09
N THR A 40 2.83 9.23 -2.31
CA THR A 40 1.46 9.42 -2.82
C THR A 40 0.45 9.49 -1.68
N VAL A 41 0.84 9.06 -0.47
CA VAL A 41 0.00 9.08 0.72
C VAL A 41 0.52 10.15 1.68
N GLN A 42 -0.17 11.28 1.70
CA GLN A 42 0.04 12.34 2.68
C GLN A 42 -0.78 12.02 3.94
N LYS A 43 -0.25 12.38 5.11
CA LYS A 43 -1.05 12.30 6.34
C LYS A 43 -2.28 13.19 6.16
N ALA A 44 -3.47 12.62 6.23
CA ALA A 44 -4.71 13.38 6.18
C ALA A 44 -4.72 14.41 7.33
N ALA A 45 -5.21 15.62 7.04
CA ALA A 45 -5.49 16.59 8.09
C ALA A 45 -6.43 15.94 9.12
N ALA A 46 -6.25 16.29 10.39
CA ALA A 46 -7.11 15.78 11.44
C ALA A 46 -8.58 16.10 11.09
N ILE A 47 -9.39 15.07 11.04
CA ILE A 47 -10.85 15.19 10.92
C ILE A 47 -11.36 15.86 12.20
N SER A 48 -12.47 16.61 12.09
CA SER A 48 -13.12 17.23 13.25
C SER A 48 -13.26 16.21 14.39
N PRO A 49 -12.84 16.56 15.61
CA PRO A 49 -12.93 15.64 16.73
C PRO A 49 -14.40 15.28 17.02
N PRO A 50 -14.66 14.09 17.57
CA PRO A 50 -16.00 13.69 18.01
C PRO A 50 -16.65 14.77 18.89
N GLN A 51 -17.90 15.11 18.62
CA GLN A 51 -18.68 16.06 19.41
C GLN A 51 -19.12 15.40 20.74
N PRO A 52 -18.84 16.04 21.89
CA PRO A 52 -19.35 15.57 23.18
C PRO A 52 -20.88 15.55 23.20
N GLY A 53 -21.47 14.47 23.72
CA GLY A 53 -22.93 14.35 23.90
C GLY A 53 -23.72 13.98 22.64
N VAL A 54 -23.05 13.80 21.49
CA VAL A 54 -23.67 13.28 20.27
C VAL A 54 -23.40 11.77 20.18
N PRO A 55 -24.41 10.92 19.97
CA PRO A 55 -24.20 9.49 19.80
C PRO A 55 -23.39 9.21 18.54
N THR A 56 -22.39 8.32 18.65
CA THR A 56 -21.60 7.85 17.51
C THR A 56 -22.30 6.66 16.86
N GLU A 57 -22.58 6.77 15.56
CA GLU A 57 -23.08 5.67 14.74
C GLU A 57 -21.94 4.99 13.99
N LEU A 58 -21.86 3.66 14.04
CA LEU A 58 -20.92 2.91 13.21
C LEU A 58 -21.55 2.57 11.86
N LYS A 59 -20.94 3.05 10.77
CA LYS A 59 -21.40 2.76 9.39
C LYS A 59 -20.33 2.02 8.61
N LYS A 60 -20.69 0.89 8.02
CA LYS A 60 -19.82 0.17 7.08
C LYS A 60 -19.95 0.77 5.68
N SER A 61 -18.81 0.93 5.01
CA SER A 61 -18.73 1.46 3.65
C SER A 61 -17.59 0.80 2.87
N VAL A 62 -17.46 1.15 1.59
CA VAL A 62 -16.42 0.68 0.68
C VAL A 62 -15.51 1.84 0.31
N CYS A 63 -14.19 1.67 0.49
CA CYS A 63 -13.20 2.67 0.11
C CYS A 63 -13.04 2.72 -1.42
N THR A 64 -13.25 3.90 -2.01
CA THR A 64 -13.20 4.12 -3.47
C THR A 64 -11.84 4.61 -3.97
N HIS A 65 -10.83 4.67 -3.09
CA HIS A 65 -9.51 5.21 -3.44
C HIS A 65 -8.74 4.34 -4.43
N CYS A 66 -9.02 3.03 -4.45
CA CYS A 66 -8.45 2.09 -5.40
C CYS A 66 -9.48 1.04 -5.82
N ALA A 67 -9.20 0.35 -6.93
CA ALA A 67 -10.09 -0.66 -7.50
C ALA A 67 -10.34 -1.88 -6.60
N VAL A 68 -9.51 -2.07 -5.56
CA VAL A 68 -9.67 -3.18 -4.61
C VAL A 68 -10.96 -3.05 -3.80
N GLY A 69 -11.40 -1.83 -3.50
CA GLY A 69 -12.66 -1.62 -2.77
C GLY A 69 -12.65 -2.17 -1.34
N CYS A 70 -11.63 -1.84 -0.55
CA CYS A 70 -11.53 -2.33 0.83
C CYS A 70 -12.73 -1.87 1.68
N THR A 71 -13.24 -2.75 2.54
CA THR A 71 -14.27 -2.40 3.54
C THR A 71 -13.69 -1.47 4.60
N VAL A 72 -14.43 -0.42 4.94
CA VAL A 72 -14.13 0.51 6.04
C VAL A 72 -15.31 0.61 6.99
N THR A 73 -15.03 0.85 8.27
CA THR A 73 -16.05 1.15 9.29
C THR A 73 -15.79 2.57 9.76
N ALA A 74 -16.76 3.45 9.56
CA ALA A 74 -16.69 4.86 9.92
C ALA A 74 -17.48 5.15 11.19
N GLU A 75 -16.89 5.91 12.11
CA GLU A 75 -17.60 6.55 13.22
C GLU A 75 -18.23 7.85 12.71
N VAL A 76 -19.57 7.92 12.72
CA VAL A 76 -20.34 9.04 12.15
C VAL A 76 -21.15 9.73 13.25
N GLN A 77 -21.07 11.06 13.30
CA GLN A 77 -21.87 11.92 14.16
C GLN A 77 -22.56 12.99 13.32
N ASN A 78 -23.88 13.14 13.44
CA ASN A 78 -24.67 14.12 12.67
C ASN A 78 -24.40 14.07 11.15
N GLY A 79 -24.13 12.86 10.61
CA GLY A 79 -23.82 12.66 9.19
C GLY A 79 -22.38 12.96 8.77
N VAL A 80 -21.51 13.38 9.70
CA VAL A 80 -20.08 13.64 9.45
C VAL A 80 -19.24 12.50 10.02
N TRP A 81 -18.29 11.99 9.24
CA TRP A 81 -17.30 11.02 9.72
C TRP A 81 -16.32 11.73 10.67
N THR A 82 -16.16 11.23 11.90
CA THR A 82 -15.30 11.79 12.96
C THR A 82 -14.16 10.87 13.45
N GLY A 83 -14.15 9.58 13.07
CA GLY A 83 -13.17 8.58 13.54
C GLY A 83 -13.04 7.36 12.64
#